data_AF-A0AAV0DME5-F1
#
_entry.id   AF-A0AAV0DME5-F1
#
_cell.length_a   1.000
_cell.length_b   1.000
_cell.length_c   1.000
_cell.angle_alpha   90.00
_cell.angle_beta   90.00
_cell.angle_gamma   90.00
#
_symmetry.space_group_name_H-M   'P 1'
#
loop_
_entity.id
_entity.type
_entity.pdbx_description
1 polymer ?
#
loop_
_entity_poly.entity_id
_entity_poly.type
_entity_poly.pdbx_seq_one_letter_code
_entity_poly.pdbx_strand_id
1 'polypeptide(L)'
;MFGKRLGFLKFKADIVDKETGQMVPGIVFARGPAVAVLIILESEGEKFAVLTKQVRVPVGRLILELPAGMLDEDHGDFGGTAIREVQEETGLQLNVQDMIDLTALLDPSTGCRLFPSPGGCDEGISLFLYRGNISKDNLRQLQGKKTGLRDHGELIRVHLVPYDKLWRATADAKTLSAIALYEMAIREGLLPP
;
A
#
# COMPACT_ATOMS: atom_id res chain seq x y z
N MET A 1 11.58 -4.69 -29.87
CA MET A 1 10.38 -5.42 -29.38
C MET A 1 10.53 -5.53 -27.88
N PHE A 2 9.56 -5.08 -27.08
CA PHE A 2 9.67 -5.11 -25.63
C PHE A 2 9.75 -6.56 -25.13
N GLY A 3 10.46 -6.80 -24.01
CA GLY A 3 10.51 -8.13 -23.37
C GLY A 3 9.14 -8.57 -22.83
N LYS A 4 9.06 -9.80 -22.30
CA LYS A 4 7.81 -10.36 -21.77
C LYS A 4 7.23 -9.60 -20.57
N ARG A 5 8.06 -8.85 -19.83
CA ARG A 5 7.63 -8.02 -18.69
C ARG A 5 7.91 -6.57 -19.00
N LEU A 6 6.91 -5.89 -19.55
CA LEU A 6 6.89 -4.43 -19.65
C LEU A 6 6.63 -3.90 -18.24
N GLY A 7 7.61 -3.24 -17.62
CA GLY A 7 7.47 -2.68 -16.28
C GLY A 7 6.40 -1.58 -16.24
N PHE A 8 6.76 -0.38 -16.66
CA PHE A 8 5.85 0.78 -16.68
C PHE A 8 5.72 1.37 -18.07
N LEU A 9 4.53 1.84 -18.42
CA LEU A 9 4.29 2.52 -19.69
C LEU A 9 3.66 3.90 -19.45
N LYS A 10 4.26 4.93 -20.03
CA LYS A 10 3.65 6.26 -20.15
C LYS A 10 3.26 6.46 -21.61
N PHE A 11 1.99 6.74 -21.87
CA PHE A 11 1.48 6.95 -23.22
C PHE A 11 0.34 7.97 -23.26
N LYS A 12 0.00 8.40 -24.48
CA LYS A 12 -1.19 9.17 -24.79
C LYS A 12 -2.11 8.32 -25.66
N ALA A 13 -3.36 8.18 -25.26
CA ALA A 13 -4.42 7.55 -26.04
C ALA A 13 -5.35 8.62 -26.61
N ASP A 14 -5.81 8.41 -27.84
CA ASP A 14 -6.87 9.23 -28.42
C ASP A 14 -8.20 8.52 -28.13
N ILE A 15 -8.96 9.06 -27.17
CA ILE A 15 -10.23 8.50 -26.70
C ILE A 15 -11.35 9.46 -27.08
N VAL A 16 -12.36 8.94 -27.77
CA VAL A 16 -13.54 9.69 -28.20
C VAL A 16 -14.77 9.12 -27.49
N ASP A 17 -15.53 9.97 -26.84
CA ASP A 17 -16.83 9.61 -26.30
C ASP A 17 -17.82 9.36 -27.45
N LYS A 18 -18.50 8.21 -27.43
CA LYS A 18 -19.35 7.78 -28.55
C LYS A 18 -20.63 8.59 -28.69
N GLU A 19 -21.14 9.13 -27.58
CA GLU A 19 -22.41 9.87 -27.58
C GLU A 19 -22.21 11.32 -28.02
N THR A 20 -21.16 11.97 -27.51
CA THR A 20 -20.90 13.39 -27.76
C THR A 20 -19.90 13.64 -28.89
N GLY A 21 -19.11 12.64 -29.29
CA GLY A 21 -18.01 12.79 -30.24
C GLY A 21 -16.82 13.60 -29.71
N GLN A 22 -16.81 13.94 -28.42
CA GLN A 22 -15.77 14.76 -27.80
C GLN A 22 -14.57 13.91 -27.36
N MET A 23 -13.38 14.53 -27.35
CA MET A 23 -12.16 13.90 -26.84
C MET A 23 -12.16 13.84 -25.31
N VAL A 24 -11.77 12.70 -24.77
CA VAL A 24 -11.50 12.52 -23.33
C VAL A 24 -9.99 12.66 -23.08
N PRO A 25 -9.55 13.22 -21.94
CA PRO A 25 -8.14 13.22 -21.57
C PRO A 25 -7.57 11.80 -21.58
N GLY A 26 -6.52 11.56 -22.39
CA GLY A 26 -5.96 10.23 -22.59
C GLY A 26 -4.49 10.08 -22.18
N ILE A 27 -3.97 10.93 -21.30
CA ILE A 27 -2.61 10.72 -20.75
C ILE A 27 -2.69 9.61 -19.70
N VAL A 28 -1.93 8.54 -19.92
CA VAL A 28 -1.94 7.33 -19.08
C VAL A 28 -0.54 6.97 -18.63
N PHE A 29 -0.39 6.74 -17.33
CA PHE A 29 0.72 6.02 -16.72
C PHE A 29 0.21 4.64 -16.28
N ALA A 30 0.47 3.64 -17.13
CA ALA A 30 0.13 2.25 -16.84
C ALA A 30 1.18 1.63 -15.94
N ARG A 31 0.72 1.26 -14.75
CA ARG A 31 1.47 0.70 -13.64
C ARG A 31 0.90 -0.65 -13.21
N GLY A 32 -0.41 -0.85 -13.32
CA GLY A 32 -1.07 -2.09 -12.94
C GLY A 32 -1.34 -2.22 -11.44
N PRO A 33 -1.74 -3.43 -10.98
CA PRO A 33 -2.23 -3.64 -9.64
C PRO A 33 -1.10 -3.74 -8.60
N ALA A 34 -1.42 -3.31 -7.38
CA ALA A 34 -0.50 -3.30 -6.24
C ALA A 34 -1.21 -3.70 -4.95
N VAL A 35 -0.42 -3.94 -3.90
CA VAL A 35 -0.88 -4.24 -2.55
C VAL A 35 -0.21 -3.29 -1.56
N ALA A 36 -0.88 -2.99 -0.46
CA ALA A 36 -0.29 -2.29 0.68
C ALA A 36 -0.86 -2.82 1.99
N VAL A 37 -0.04 -2.80 3.05
CA VAL A 37 -0.39 -3.42 4.33
C VAL A 37 -0.32 -2.41 5.48
N LEU A 38 -1.46 -2.17 6.13
CA LEU A 38 -1.52 -1.51 7.42
C LEU A 38 -1.15 -2.51 8.51
N ILE A 39 0.07 -2.41 9.03
CA ILE A 39 0.57 -3.27 10.10
C ILE A 39 0.48 -2.50 11.41
N ILE A 40 -0.36 -2.98 12.33
CA ILE A 40 -0.49 -2.43 13.69
C ILE A 40 0.12 -3.43 14.68
N LEU A 41 1.15 -3.00 15.38
CA LEU A 41 1.82 -3.79 16.40
C LEU A 41 1.53 -3.21 17.78
N GLU A 42 1.08 -4.06 18.70
CA GLU A 42 0.85 -3.70 20.09
C GLU A 42 2.03 -4.12 20.96
N SER A 43 2.50 -3.21 21.82
CA SER A 43 3.56 -3.45 22.79
C SER A 43 3.26 -2.69 24.06
N GLU A 44 3.20 -3.39 25.21
CA GLU A 44 2.94 -2.79 26.53
C GLU A 44 1.65 -1.92 26.58
N GLY A 45 0.62 -2.29 25.82
CA GLY A 45 -0.67 -1.57 25.75
C GLY A 45 -0.68 -0.35 24.80
N GLU A 46 0.41 -0.08 24.10
CA GLU A 46 0.50 0.95 23.07
C GLU A 46 0.49 0.35 21.66
N LYS A 47 -0.29 0.95 20.74
CA LYS A 47 -0.39 0.53 19.33
C LYS A 47 0.50 1.39 18.44
N PHE A 48 1.30 0.74 17.60
CA PHE A 48 2.20 1.38 16.64
C PHE A 48 1.92 0.89 15.23
N ALA A 49 1.83 1.81 14.28
CA ALA A 49 1.81 1.49 12.86
C ALA A 49 3.24 1.38 12.32
N VAL A 50 3.51 0.36 11.52
CA VAL A 50 4.79 0.16 10.82
C VAL A 50 4.70 0.81 9.44
N LEU A 51 5.53 1.83 9.22
CA LEU A 51 5.66 2.52 7.94
C LEU A 51 7.06 2.33 7.35
N THR A 52 7.18 2.61 6.06
CA THR A 52 8.44 2.68 5.33
C THR A 52 8.68 4.12 4.89
N LYS A 53 9.90 4.61 5.08
CA LYS A 53 10.33 5.94 4.62
C LYS A 53 11.09 5.78 3.32
N GLN A 54 10.53 6.27 2.22
CA GLN A 54 11.04 6.05 0.88
C GLN A 54 11.19 7.36 0.11
N VAL A 55 12.13 7.41 -0.85
CA VAL A 55 12.29 8.56 -1.74
C VAL A 55 11.22 8.47 -2.83
N ARG A 56 10.39 9.50 -2.94
CA ARG A 56 9.45 9.65 -4.05
C ARG A 56 9.90 10.79 -4.94
N VAL A 57 10.63 10.43 -6.00
CA VAL A 57 11.16 11.39 -6.99
C VAL A 57 10.07 12.33 -7.55
N PRO A 58 8.85 11.86 -7.90
CA PRO A 58 7.81 12.75 -8.45
C PRO A 58 7.39 13.89 -7.53
N VAL A 59 7.52 13.73 -6.21
CA VAL A 59 7.21 14.79 -5.23
C VAL A 59 8.46 15.43 -4.63
N GLY A 60 9.66 15.00 -5.03
CA GLY A 60 10.94 15.56 -4.60
C GLY A 60 11.27 15.41 -3.11
N ARG A 61 10.65 14.45 -2.39
CA ARG A 61 10.86 14.27 -0.95
C ARG A 61 10.77 12.82 -0.50
N LEU A 62 11.23 12.58 0.72
CA LEU A 62 10.96 11.33 1.44
C LEU A 62 9.52 11.36 1.98
N ILE A 63 8.76 10.29 1.77
CA ILE A 63 7.41 10.12 2.33
C ILE A 63 7.42 8.91 3.29
N LEU A 64 6.62 8.99 4.35
CA LEU A 64 6.27 7.85 5.21
C LEU A 64 5.05 7.15 4.62
N GLU A 65 5.15 5.88 4.30
CA GLU A 65 4.11 5.15 3.56
C GLU A 65 3.86 3.79 4.17
N LEU A 66 2.71 3.18 3.89
CA LEU A 66 2.53 1.75 4.18
C LEU A 66 3.54 0.93 3.35
N PRO A 67 4.04 -0.18 3.91
CA PRO A 67 4.72 -1.18 3.10
C PRO A 67 3.83 -1.61 1.93
N ALA A 68 4.38 -1.58 0.72
CA ALA A 68 3.60 -1.77 -0.48
C ALA A 68 4.45 -2.23 -1.66
N GLY A 69 3.85 -3.02 -2.54
CA GLY A 69 4.53 -3.48 -3.75
C GLY A 69 3.55 -3.91 -4.83
N MET A 70 4.11 -4.18 -6.02
CA MET A 70 3.31 -4.56 -7.18
C MET A 70 3.03 -6.04 -7.19
N LEU A 71 1.93 -6.43 -7.82
CA LEU A 71 1.65 -7.84 -8.03
C LEU A 71 2.43 -8.34 -9.23
N ASP A 72 3.15 -9.45 -9.04
CA ASP A 72 3.61 -10.24 -10.17
C ASP A 72 2.41 -11.02 -10.74
N GLU A 73 2.22 -10.94 -12.06
CA GLU A 73 1.10 -11.56 -12.79
C GLU A 73 1.01 -13.08 -12.61
N ASP A 74 2.05 -13.73 -12.10
CA ASP A 74 2.20 -15.18 -12.15
C ASP A 74 1.29 -15.96 -11.17
N HIS A 75 0.66 -15.34 -10.16
CA HIS A 75 -0.05 -16.11 -9.12
C HIS A 75 -1.42 -15.62 -8.65
N GLY A 76 -1.87 -14.39 -8.95
CA GLY A 76 -3.17 -13.89 -8.46
C GLY A 76 -3.31 -13.91 -6.91
N ASP A 77 -2.20 -14.15 -6.20
CA ASP A 77 -2.13 -14.30 -4.76
C ASP A 77 -1.73 -12.96 -4.13
N PHE A 78 -2.75 -12.13 -3.93
CA PHE A 78 -2.61 -10.81 -3.30
C PHE A 78 -2.02 -10.94 -1.88
N GLY A 79 -2.42 -11.98 -1.14
CA GLY A 79 -1.94 -12.23 0.21
C GLY A 79 -0.46 -12.64 0.24
N GLY A 80 -0.07 -13.61 -0.58
CA GLY A 80 1.33 -14.03 -0.70
C GLY A 80 2.26 -12.89 -1.14
N THR A 81 1.80 -12.07 -2.10
CA THR A 81 2.57 -10.89 -2.52
C THR A 81 2.70 -9.88 -1.37
N ALA A 82 1.61 -9.55 -0.69
CA ALA A 82 1.64 -8.61 0.43
C ALA A 82 2.65 -9.00 1.52
N ILE A 83 2.76 -10.29 1.85
CA ILE A 83 3.75 -10.78 2.82
C ILE A 83 5.17 -10.60 2.31
N ARG A 84 5.41 -10.97 1.06
CA ARG A 84 6.74 -10.86 0.46
C ARG A 84 7.22 -9.41 0.50
N GLU A 85 6.37 -8.47 0.07
CA GLU A 85 6.67 -7.04 0.10
C GLU A 85 6.92 -6.55 1.54
N VAL A 86 6.08 -6.95 2.51
CA VAL A 86 6.30 -6.62 3.91
C VAL A 86 7.64 -7.17 4.42
N GLN A 87 7.98 -8.41 4.08
CA GLN A 87 9.24 -9.02 4.49
C GLN A 87 10.44 -8.30 3.87
N GLU A 88 10.37 -7.93 2.60
CA GLU A 88 11.45 -7.21 1.90
C GLU A 88 11.64 -5.79 2.45
N GLU A 89 10.53 -5.06 2.68
CA GLU A 89 10.57 -3.66 3.09
C GLU A 89 10.70 -3.46 4.61
N THR A 90 10.32 -4.43 5.44
CA THR A 90 10.35 -4.30 6.91
C THR A 90 11.15 -5.38 7.61
N GLY A 91 11.31 -6.55 6.97
CA GLY A 91 11.88 -7.75 7.58
C GLY A 91 10.97 -8.42 8.60
N LEU A 92 9.69 -8.06 8.68
CA LEU A 92 8.68 -8.80 9.43
C LEU A 92 8.24 -10.04 8.64
N GLN A 93 8.04 -11.15 9.34
CA GLN A 93 7.46 -12.36 8.78
C GLN A 93 6.02 -12.45 9.27
N LEU A 94 5.06 -12.29 8.35
CA LEU A 94 3.63 -12.35 8.62
C LEU A 94 3.04 -13.59 7.94
N ASN A 95 1.89 -14.07 8.40
CA ASN A 95 1.16 -15.16 7.75
C ASN A 95 -0.05 -14.61 6.99
N VAL A 96 -0.42 -15.25 5.88
CA VAL A 96 -1.55 -14.80 5.03
C VAL A 96 -2.86 -14.87 5.81
N GLN A 97 -3.00 -15.88 6.65
CA GLN A 97 -4.23 -16.15 7.40
C GLN A 97 -4.52 -15.08 8.46
N ASP A 98 -3.50 -14.32 8.87
CA ASP A 98 -3.62 -13.26 9.87
C ASP A 98 -3.96 -11.89 9.24
N MET A 99 -4.00 -11.82 7.90
CA MET A 99 -4.32 -10.60 7.17
C MET A 99 -5.82 -10.48 6.86
N ILE A 100 -6.30 -9.26 6.92
CA ILE A 100 -7.68 -8.90 6.59
C ILE A 100 -7.66 -8.00 5.37
N ASP A 101 -8.37 -8.35 4.30
CA ASP A 101 -8.55 -7.48 3.14
C ASP A 101 -9.56 -6.36 3.49
N LEU A 102 -9.05 -5.16 3.71
CA LEU A 102 -9.88 -3.97 3.98
C LEU A 102 -10.64 -3.53 2.73
N THR A 103 -10.05 -3.69 1.55
CA THR A 103 -10.70 -3.33 0.29
C THR A 103 -11.85 -4.28 -0.08
N ALA A 104 -11.88 -5.50 0.45
CA ALA A 104 -13.01 -6.41 0.33
C ALA A 104 -14.26 -5.95 1.09
N LEU A 105 -14.14 -4.98 2.01
CA LEU A 105 -15.27 -4.36 2.71
C LEU A 105 -15.99 -3.30 1.84
N LEU A 106 -15.40 -2.89 0.72
CA LEU A 106 -16.03 -1.96 -0.20
C LEU A 106 -17.17 -2.60 -0.97
N ASP A 107 -18.08 -1.77 -1.49
CA ASP A 107 -19.11 -2.26 -2.41
C ASP A 107 -18.45 -2.92 -3.64
N PRO A 108 -18.92 -4.10 -4.08
CA PRO A 108 -18.35 -4.81 -5.23
C PRO A 108 -18.26 -3.98 -6.52
N SER A 109 -19.15 -2.99 -6.71
CA SER A 109 -19.13 -2.08 -7.88
C SER A 109 -17.88 -1.20 -7.93
N THR A 110 -17.16 -1.04 -6.82
CA THR A 110 -15.88 -0.32 -6.76
C THR A 110 -14.72 -1.14 -7.33
N GLY A 111 -14.94 -2.43 -7.60
CA GLY A 111 -13.89 -3.38 -7.96
C GLY A 111 -13.00 -3.78 -6.78
N CYS A 112 -13.35 -3.40 -5.55
CA CYS A 112 -12.61 -3.70 -4.32
C CYS A 112 -11.14 -3.27 -4.41
N ARG A 113 -10.90 -2.04 -4.89
CA ARG A 113 -9.57 -1.43 -5.04
C ARG A 113 -9.59 0.04 -4.65
N LEU A 114 -8.48 0.50 -4.10
CA LEU A 114 -8.17 1.91 -3.97
C LEU A 114 -7.48 2.40 -5.25
N PHE A 115 -8.00 3.48 -5.85
CA PHE A 115 -7.33 4.19 -6.94
C PHE A 115 -6.73 5.51 -6.40
N PRO A 116 -5.39 5.65 -6.32
CA PRO A 116 -4.78 6.85 -5.74
C PRO A 116 -5.00 8.11 -6.58
N SER A 117 -4.97 7.97 -7.91
CA SER A 117 -5.10 9.09 -8.85
C SER A 117 -5.63 8.62 -10.22
N PRO A 118 -6.93 8.28 -10.31
CA PRO A 118 -7.52 7.65 -11.50
C PRO A 118 -7.57 8.55 -12.74
N GLY A 119 -7.24 9.84 -12.62
CA GLY A 119 -7.20 10.77 -13.75
C GLY A 119 -6.01 10.58 -14.70
N GLY A 120 -5.00 9.79 -14.32
CA GLY A 120 -3.83 9.56 -15.17
C GLY A 120 -3.00 8.32 -14.85
N CYS A 121 -3.39 7.53 -13.85
CA CYS A 121 -2.74 6.26 -13.52
C CYS A 121 -3.79 5.17 -13.30
N ASP A 122 -3.52 3.97 -13.81
CA ASP A 122 -4.39 2.80 -13.68
C ASP A 122 -4.12 1.99 -12.41
N GLU A 123 -3.24 2.48 -11.53
CA GLU A 123 -2.84 1.78 -10.29
C GLU A 123 -4.06 1.53 -9.39
N GLY A 124 -4.39 0.25 -9.22
CA GLY A 124 -5.38 -0.23 -8.26
C GLY A 124 -4.69 -0.95 -7.11
N ILE A 125 -4.89 -0.47 -5.89
CA ILE A 125 -4.26 -0.99 -4.67
C ILE A 125 -5.25 -1.80 -3.85
N SER A 126 -4.91 -3.05 -3.50
CA SER A 126 -5.57 -3.80 -2.43
C SER A 126 -4.97 -3.42 -1.08
N LEU A 127 -5.82 -3.10 -0.10
CA LEU A 127 -5.38 -2.72 1.24
C LEU A 127 -5.60 -3.89 2.20
N PHE A 128 -4.53 -4.33 2.86
CA PHE A 128 -4.58 -5.34 3.89
C PHE A 128 -4.33 -4.74 5.27
N LEU A 129 -4.92 -5.34 6.30
CA LEU A 129 -4.66 -5.06 7.70
C LEU A 129 -3.98 -6.29 8.33
N TYR A 130 -2.92 -6.04 9.09
CA TYR A 130 -2.35 -7.00 10.03
C TYR A 130 -2.34 -6.39 11.43
N ARG A 131 -2.72 -7.19 12.42
CA ARG A 131 -2.61 -6.82 13.84
C ARG A 131 -1.85 -7.90 14.59
N GLY A 132 -0.86 -7.50 15.40
CA GLY A 132 -0.08 -8.45 16.17
C GLY A 132 0.53 -7.85 17.42
N ASN A 133 0.99 -8.71 18.32
CA ASN A 133 1.76 -8.30 19.50
C ASN A 133 3.25 -8.36 19.20
N ILE A 134 4.02 -7.47 19.79
CA ILE A 134 5.48 -7.46 19.68
C ILE A 134 6.13 -7.08 21.01
N SER A 135 7.27 -7.70 21.32
CA SER A 135 8.06 -7.30 22.49
C SER A 135 8.65 -5.90 22.29
N LYS A 136 8.81 -5.15 23.38
CA LYS A 136 9.42 -3.82 23.36
C LYS A 136 10.79 -3.80 22.70
N ASP A 137 11.59 -4.84 22.94
CA ASP A 137 12.93 -4.96 22.37
C ASP A 137 12.89 -5.16 20.85
N ASN A 138 12.00 -6.02 20.35
CA ASN A 138 11.84 -6.23 18.92
C ASN A 138 11.26 -4.98 18.24
N LEU A 139 10.33 -4.28 18.89
CA LEU A 139 9.78 -3.01 18.42
C LEU A 139 10.91 -1.97 18.25
N ARG A 140 11.81 -1.84 19.24
CA ARG A 140 12.98 -0.94 19.18
C ARG A 140 13.94 -1.32 18.06
N GLN A 141 14.18 -2.61 17.83
CA GLN A 141 15.04 -3.08 16.75
C GLN A 141 14.44 -2.80 15.37
N LEU A 142 13.12 -2.76 15.25
CA LEU A 142 12.44 -2.46 14.00
C LEU A 142 12.58 -0.98 13.62
N GLN A 143 12.58 -0.08 14.61
CA GLN A 143 12.70 1.36 14.37
C GLN A 143 14.01 1.71 13.65
N GLY A 144 13.89 2.34 12.47
CA GLY A 144 15.05 2.82 11.71
C GLY A 144 15.82 1.72 11.00
N LYS A 145 15.34 0.47 11.02
CA LYS A 145 15.92 -0.64 10.26
C LYS A 145 15.97 -0.26 8.77
N LYS A 146 17.13 -0.48 8.16
CA LYS A 146 17.37 -0.22 6.73
C LYS A 146 17.13 -1.51 5.97
N THR A 147 16.28 -1.46 4.95
CA THR A 147 15.71 -2.60 4.24
C THR A 147 15.59 -2.26 2.74
N GLY A 148 14.98 -3.13 1.95
CA GLY A 148 14.85 -2.98 0.49
C GLY A 148 16.10 -3.40 -0.28
N LEU A 149 15.94 -3.55 -1.60
CA LEU A 149 17.01 -3.91 -2.52
C LEU A 149 17.89 -2.69 -2.83
N ARG A 150 18.86 -2.45 -1.95
CA ARG A 150 19.79 -1.31 -2.07
C ARG A 150 20.55 -1.26 -3.39
N ASP A 151 20.90 -2.42 -3.92
CA ASP A 151 21.60 -2.54 -5.22
C ASP A 151 20.68 -2.19 -6.40
N HIS A 152 19.37 -2.18 -6.19
CA HIS A 152 18.36 -1.73 -7.15
C HIS A 152 17.86 -0.29 -6.88
N GLY A 153 18.51 0.45 -5.97
CA GLY A 153 18.20 1.85 -5.67
C GLY A 153 17.09 2.06 -4.63
N GLU A 154 16.62 1.00 -3.98
CA GLU A 154 15.61 1.09 -2.93
C GLU A 154 16.23 1.50 -1.59
N LEU A 155 16.05 2.76 -1.23
CA LEU A 155 16.50 3.32 0.04
C LEU A 155 15.35 3.35 1.04
N ILE A 156 15.02 2.18 1.60
CA ILE A 156 13.90 2.02 2.52
C ILE A 156 14.39 2.04 3.97
N ARG A 157 13.67 2.76 4.82
CA ARG A 157 13.87 2.75 6.27
C ARG A 157 12.55 2.56 6.99
N VAL A 158 12.49 1.59 7.89
CA VAL A 158 11.31 1.37 8.72
C VAL A 158 11.13 2.50 9.74
N HIS A 159 9.89 2.92 9.94
CA HIS A 159 9.51 3.93 10.90
C HIS A 159 8.23 3.52 11.63
N LEU A 160 8.26 3.53 12.95
CA LEU A 160 7.13 3.29 13.81
C LEU A 160 6.46 4.61 14.17
N VAL A 161 5.14 4.64 14.05
CA VAL A 161 4.32 5.80 14.41
C VAL A 161 3.24 5.33 15.39
N PRO A 162 3.06 5.97 16.56
CA PRO A 162 1.90 5.72 17.41
C PRO A 162 0.61 5.83 16.59
N TYR A 163 -0.25 4.81 16.67
CA TYR A 163 -1.39 4.68 15.76
C TYR A 163 -2.34 5.89 15.85
N ASP A 164 -2.54 6.44 17.04
CA ASP A 164 -3.34 7.65 17.32
C ASP A 164 -2.83 8.92 16.58
N LYS A 165 -1.54 8.94 16.21
CA LYS A 165 -0.89 10.03 15.48
C LYS A 165 -0.74 9.75 13.99
N LEU A 166 -1.01 8.53 13.54
CA LEU A 166 -0.72 8.07 12.18
C LEU A 166 -1.37 8.97 11.11
N TRP A 167 -2.63 9.33 11.30
CA TRP A 167 -3.40 10.15 10.36
C TRP A 167 -2.82 11.56 10.14
N ARG A 168 -1.98 12.05 11.07
CA ARG A 168 -1.27 13.33 10.95
C ARG A 168 0.18 13.18 10.50
N ALA A 169 0.70 11.96 10.46
CA ALA A 169 2.11 11.71 10.25
C ALA A 169 2.51 11.61 8.76
N THR A 170 1.54 11.47 7.86
CA THR A 170 1.82 11.30 6.42
C THR A 170 0.77 11.92 5.51
N ALA A 171 1.19 12.18 4.26
CA ALA A 171 0.35 12.57 3.14
C ALA A 171 0.12 11.41 2.14
N ASP A 172 0.51 10.19 2.52
CA ASP A 172 0.37 9.00 1.69
C ASP A 172 -1.10 8.55 1.59
N ALA A 173 -1.66 8.57 0.38
CA ALA A 173 -3.08 8.29 0.15
C ALA A 173 -3.50 6.91 0.64
N LYS A 174 -2.72 5.86 0.35
CA LYS A 174 -3.02 4.49 0.80
C LYS A 174 -3.02 4.36 2.32
N THR A 175 -2.11 5.05 3.02
CA THR A 175 -2.12 5.09 4.49
C THR A 175 -3.41 5.72 5.02
N LEU A 176 -3.77 6.91 4.51
CA LEU A 176 -4.98 7.61 4.95
C LEU A 176 -6.27 6.83 4.63
N SER A 177 -6.34 6.19 3.46
CA SER A 177 -7.44 5.32 3.08
C SER A 177 -7.53 4.07 3.94
N ALA A 178 -6.41 3.42 4.27
CA ALA A 178 -6.41 2.24 5.15
C ALA A 178 -6.90 2.58 6.56
N ILE A 179 -6.52 3.73 7.11
CA ILE A 179 -7.06 4.24 8.38
C ILE A 179 -8.57 4.42 8.27
N ALA A 180 -9.05 5.08 7.22
CA ALA A 180 -10.48 5.33 7.04
C ALA A 180 -11.28 4.02 6.98
N LEU A 181 -10.84 3.04 6.19
CA LEU A 181 -11.52 1.74 6.10
C LEU A 181 -11.46 0.98 7.43
N TYR A 182 -10.31 0.95 8.10
CA TYR A 182 -10.16 0.25 9.37
C TYR A 182 -11.02 0.87 10.49
N GLU A 183 -10.99 2.19 10.65
CA GLU A 183 -11.80 2.90 11.65
C GLU A 183 -13.30 2.77 11.39
N MET A 184 -13.73 2.86 10.12
CA MET A 184 -15.13 2.65 9.75
C MET A 184 -15.57 1.21 10.02
N ALA A 185 -14.74 0.22 9.69
CA ALA A 185 -15.02 -1.18 9.96
C ALA A 185 -15.13 -1.48 11.46
N ILE A 186 -14.31 -0.85 12.31
CA ILE A 186 -14.47 -0.94 13.77
C ILE A 186 -15.78 -0.29 14.21
N ARG A 187 -16.07 0.92 13.71
CA ARG A 187 -17.27 1.67 14.10
C ARG A 187 -18.56 0.94 13.75
N GLU A 188 -18.57 0.20 12.64
CA GLU A 188 -19.70 -0.62 12.19
C GLU A 188 -19.71 -2.02 12.81
N GLY A 189 -18.71 -2.38 13.62
CA GLY A 189 -18.60 -3.69 14.27
C GLY A 189 -18.20 -4.82 13.32
N LEU A 190 -17.71 -4.50 12.13
CA LEU A 190 -17.18 -5.47 11.17
C LEU A 190 -15.81 -6.00 11.61
N LEU A 191 -15.05 -5.19 12.36
CA LEU A 191 -13.78 -5.57 12.96
C LEU A 191 -13.78 -5.27 14.46
N PRO A 192 -13.11 -6.10 15.28
CA PRO A 192 -12.91 -5.77 16.69
C PRO A 192 -11.95 -4.57 16.81
N PRO A 193 -12.03 -3.79 17.91
CA PRO A 193 -11.18 -2.62 18.15
C PRO A 193 -9.68 -2.94 18.26
#